data_AF-A0A942CV92-F1
#
_entry.id   AF-A0A942CV92-F1
#
_cell.length_a   1.000
_cell.length_b   1.000
_cell.length_c   1.000
_cell.angle_alpha   90.00
_cell.angle_beta   90.00
_cell.angle_gamma   90.00
#
_symmetry.space_group_name_H-M   'P 1'
#
loop_
_entity.id
_entity.type
_entity.pdbx_description
1 polymer ?
#
loop_
_entity_poly.entity_id
_entity_poly.type
_entity_poly.pdbx_seq_one_letter_code
_entity_poly.pdbx_strand_id
1 'polypeptide(L)'
;FIVIPREVIWSYVVGGVVFAIGLAAIFLRGDWQKTRGLDKLVLYGPVFYAAPLAAFGTEHFTLVTGIASIVPKWMPWHLFWAYFVGACFIAAGFSMVTRIQARLAASLVALTFFLFVVLMDIPSWLQNPRDRFGITLALRELAFSGGALALAATLTTDHRSARIQGAIARYFVGIPVLFYSFEQFLHADHVPGVPLEPLTPAYIPGHAFWGYLPAVVYAVGGVLLIAGKKTRAAATWVGASVLLVELVVYVPFAFVNRGSIEGLNFLGDTLMFCGAVLLLAGAMPREERSLS
;
A
#
# COMPACT_ATOMS: atom_id res chain seq x y z
N PHE A 1 -3.13 -22.51 -23.72
CA PHE A 1 -3.99 -22.24 -22.56
C PHE A 1 -3.11 -22.13 -21.34
N ILE A 2 -3.02 -20.94 -20.73
CA ILE A 2 -2.15 -20.70 -19.57
C ILE A 2 -2.98 -21.00 -18.33
N VAL A 3 -2.60 -22.02 -17.57
CA VAL A 3 -3.30 -22.43 -16.34
C VAL A 3 -2.77 -21.58 -15.18
N ILE A 4 -3.61 -20.69 -14.64
CA ILE A 4 -3.36 -20.02 -13.35
C ILE A 4 -3.86 -20.96 -12.26
N PRO A 5 -3.05 -21.29 -11.23
CA PRO A 5 -3.49 -22.17 -10.16
C PRO A 5 -4.71 -21.63 -9.41
N ARG A 6 -5.54 -22.55 -8.89
CA ARG A 6 -6.80 -22.20 -8.19
C ARG A 6 -6.54 -21.35 -6.95
N GLU A 7 -5.37 -21.45 -6.34
CA GLU A 7 -4.99 -20.67 -5.16
C GLU A 7 -4.89 -19.17 -5.45
N VAL A 8 -4.46 -18.80 -6.66
CA VAL A 8 -4.13 -17.41 -7.04
C VAL A 8 -5.19 -16.78 -7.95
N ILE A 9 -5.97 -17.61 -8.67
CA ILE A 9 -6.96 -17.11 -9.64
C ILE A 9 -8.03 -16.21 -9.00
N TRP A 10 -8.47 -16.52 -7.79
CA TRP A 10 -9.50 -15.73 -7.10
C TRP A 10 -8.97 -14.36 -6.68
N SER A 11 -7.70 -14.26 -6.29
CA SER A 11 -7.02 -13.01 -5.99
C SER A 11 -6.93 -12.10 -7.21
N TYR A 12 -6.52 -12.64 -8.37
CA TYR A 12 -6.53 -11.88 -9.62
C TYR A 12 -7.94 -11.42 -10.03
N VAL A 13 -8.94 -12.30 -9.91
CA VAL A 13 -10.32 -11.98 -10.30
C VAL A 13 -10.90 -10.89 -9.40
N VAL A 14 -10.85 -11.05 -8.08
CA VAL A 14 -11.45 -10.09 -7.16
C VAL A 14 -10.70 -8.76 -7.18
N GLY A 15 -9.36 -8.79 -7.14
CA GLY A 15 -8.54 -7.58 -7.27
C GLY A 15 -8.78 -6.86 -8.61
N GLY A 16 -8.83 -7.61 -9.71
CA GLY A 16 -9.09 -7.08 -11.05
C GLY A 16 -10.49 -6.46 -11.19
N VAL A 17 -11.51 -7.07 -10.60
CA VAL A 17 -12.88 -6.51 -10.57
C VAL A 17 -12.92 -5.20 -9.79
N VAL A 18 -12.33 -5.15 -8.59
CA VAL A 18 -12.25 -3.92 -7.79
C VAL A 18 -11.48 -2.83 -8.54
N PHE A 19 -10.37 -3.19 -9.19
CA PHE A 19 -9.59 -2.28 -10.03
C PHE A 19 -10.43 -1.70 -11.17
N ALA A 20 -11.12 -2.56 -11.94
CA ALA A 20 -11.95 -2.15 -13.07
C ALA A 20 -13.12 -1.26 -12.63
N ILE A 21 -13.81 -1.60 -11.54
CA ILE A 21 -14.87 -0.77 -10.96
C ILE A 21 -14.32 0.59 -10.53
N GLY A 22 -13.16 0.61 -9.86
CA GLY A 22 -12.49 1.83 -9.45
C GLY A 22 -12.14 2.76 -10.62
N LEU A 23 -11.56 2.21 -11.68
CA LEU A 23 -11.28 2.96 -12.90
C LEU A 23 -12.57 3.49 -13.55
N ALA A 24 -13.57 2.63 -13.73
CA ALA A 24 -14.85 3.03 -14.30
C ALA A 24 -15.50 4.15 -13.48
N ALA A 25 -15.49 4.05 -12.15
CA ALA A 25 -16.04 5.06 -11.26
C ALA A 25 -15.33 6.42 -11.39
N ILE A 26 -14.00 6.45 -11.58
CA ILE A 26 -13.23 7.69 -11.82
C ILE A 26 -13.75 8.42 -13.08
N PHE A 27 -13.95 7.70 -14.18
CA PHE A 27 -14.40 8.29 -15.43
C PHE A 27 -15.89 8.65 -15.42
N LEU A 28 -16.74 7.77 -14.89
CA LEU A 28 -18.20 7.98 -14.82
C LEU A 28 -18.58 9.17 -13.93
N ARG A 29 -17.81 9.46 -12.87
CA ARG A 29 -18.02 10.62 -11.99
C ARG A 29 -17.47 11.94 -12.55
N GLY A 30 -16.77 11.87 -13.67
CA GLY A 30 -16.09 13.01 -14.27
C GLY A 30 -14.87 13.51 -13.48
N ASP A 31 -14.35 12.69 -12.55
CA ASP A 31 -13.26 13.10 -11.65
C ASP A 31 -11.95 13.32 -12.43
N TRP A 32 -11.74 12.57 -13.52
CA TRP A 32 -10.60 12.72 -14.42
C TRP A 32 -10.58 14.07 -15.13
N GLN A 33 -11.73 14.54 -15.61
CA GLN A 33 -11.88 15.81 -16.33
C GLN A 33 -11.70 17.02 -15.40
N LYS A 34 -12.11 16.87 -14.13
CA LYS A 34 -11.99 17.92 -13.10
C LYS A 34 -10.57 18.08 -12.58
N THR A 35 -9.77 17.01 -12.63
CA THR A 35 -8.41 16.97 -12.09
C THR A 35 -7.35 17.35 -13.14
N ARG A 36 -6.33 18.13 -12.75
CA ARG A 36 -5.29 18.64 -13.67
C ARG A 36 -3.87 18.27 -13.22
N GLY A 37 -2.96 18.14 -14.17
CA GLY A 37 -1.53 17.91 -13.90
C GLY A 37 -1.26 16.65 -13.08
N LEU A 38 -0.29 16.72 -12.17
CA LEU A 38 0.13 15.60 -11.32
C LEU A 38 -0.93 15.18 -10.29
N ASP A 39 -1.94 16.01 -9.99
CA ASP A 39 -3.07 15.60 -9.14
C ASP A 39 -3.85 14.43 -9.76
N LYS A 40 -3.73 14.19 -11.07
CA LYS A 40 -4.33 13.02 -11.74
C LYS A 40 -3.78 11.70 -11.21
N LEU A 41 -2.52 11.69 -10.76
CA LEU A 41 -1.94 10.52 -10.13
C LEU A 41 -2.61 10.21 -8.79
N VAL A 42 -2.84 11.25 -7.97
CA VAL A 42 -3.50 11.16 -6.66
C VAL A 42 -4.90 10.54 -6.78
N LEU A 43 -5.59 10.78 -7.89
CA LEU A 43 -6.92 10.22 -8.17
C LEU A 43 -6.94 8.68 -8.21
N TYR A 44 -5.83 8.04 -8.57
CA TYR A 44 -5.72 6.59 -8.61
C TYR A 44 -5.43 5.95 -7.25
N GLY A 45 -5.08 6.74 -6.23
CA GLY A 45 -4.74 6.25 -4.89
C GLY A 45 -5.76 5.26 -4.29
N PRO A 46 -7.08 5.57 -4.29
CA PRO A 46 -8.09 4.63 -3.81
C PRO A 46 -8.13 3.30 -4.59
N VAL A 47 -7.89 3.33 -5.91
CA VAL A 47 -7.93 2.13 -6.75
C VAL A 47 -6.71 1.26 -6.51
N PHE A 48 -5.52 1.87 -6.45
CA PHE A 48 -4.26 1.18 -6.18
C PHE A 48 -4.19 0.60 -4.76
N TYR A 49 -4.90 1.20 -3.81
CA TYR A 49 -5.01 0.64 -2.45
C TYR A 49 -6.08 -0.47 -2.37
N ALA A 50 -7.28 -0.22 -2.92
CA ALA A 50 -8.42 -1.12 -2.76
C ALA A 50 -8.29 -2.44 -3.53
N ALA A 51 -7.68 -2.43 -4.72
CA ALA A 51 -7.58 -3.62 -5.55
C ALA A 51 -6.67 -4.71 -4.93
N PRO A 52 -5.42 -4.41 -4.51
CA PRO A 52 -4.61 -5.36 -3.76
C PRO A 52 -5.24 -5.78 -2.44
N LEU A 53 -5.85 -4.85 -1.69
CA LEU A 53 -6.53 -5.17 -0.44
C LEU A 53 -7.60 -6.26 -0.64
N ALA A 54 -8.40 -6.15 -1.71
CA ALA A 54 -9.41 -7.15 -2.03
C ALA A 54 -8.81 -8.49 -2.50
N ALA A 55 -7.69 -8.45 -3.23
CA ALA A 55 -6.94 -9.65 -3.64
C ALA A 55 -6.35 -10.39 -2.43
N PHE A 56 -5.72 -9.68 -1.49
CA PHE A 56 -5.24 -10.26 -0.23
C PHE A 56 -6.39 -10.76 0.64
N GLY A 57 -7.56 -10.11 0.57
CA GLY A 57 -8.78 -10.59 1.21
C GLY A 57 -9.19 -11.99 0.72
N THR A 58 -8.99 -12.33 -0.55
CA THR A 58 -9.28 -13.69 -1.04
C THR A 58 -8.25 -14.73 -0.62
N GLU A 59 -7.00 -14.35 -0.37
CA GLU A 59 -5.97 -15.27 0.13
C GLU A 59 -6.30 -15.82 1.52
N HIS A 60 -7.05 -15.06 2.32
CA HIS A 60 -7.58 -15.53 3.60
C HIS A 60 -8.52 -16.75 3.47
N PHE A 61 -9.03 -17.03 2.27
CA PHE A 61 -9.84 -18.20 1.97
C PHE A 61 -9.04 -19.29 1.26
N THR A 62 -8.18 -18.94 0.30
CA THR A 62 -7.41 -19.91 -0.48
C THR A 62 -6.17 -20.43 0.25
N LEU A 63 -5.60 -19.64 1.15
CA LEU A 63 -4.41 -19.93 1.96
C LEU A 63 -4.69 -19.90 3.47
N VAL A 64 -5.93 -20.21 3.86
CA VAL A 64 -6.43 -20.07 5.24
C VAL A 64 -5.55 -20.79 6.27
N THR A 65 -4.96 -21.94 5.94
CA THR A 65 -4.09 -22.69 6.86
C THR A 65 -2.79 -21.93 7.16
N GLY A 66 -2.18 -21.32 6.14
CA GLY A 66 -1.00 -20.47 6.30
C GLY A 66 -1.31 -19.22 7.12
N ILE A 67 -2.41 -18.54 6.81
CA ILE A 67 -2.81 -17.32 7.53
C ILE A 67 -3.22 -17.61 8.97
N ALA A 68 -3.96 -18.69 9.23
CA ALA A 68 -4.31 -19.09 10.59
C ALA A 68 -3.08 -19.49 11.43
N SER A 69 -1.98 -19.92 10.80
CA SER A 69 -0.74 -20.30 11.50
C SER A 69 0.02 -19.09 12.06
N ILE A 70 -0.14 -17.91 11.46
CA ILE A 70 0.52 -16.67 11.92
C ILE A 70 -0.32 -15.89 12.95
N VAL A 71 -1.59 -16.27 13.15
CA VAL A 71 -2.43 -15.69 14.20
C VAL A 71 -1.79 -15.94 15.58
N PRO A 72 -1.68 -14.94 16.46
CA PRO A 72 -1.03 -15.10 17.76
C PRO A 72 -1.63 -16.23 18.60
N LYS A 73 -0.76 -17.06 19.19
CA LYS A 73 -1.13 -18.27 19.96
C LYS A 73 -2.11 -18.04 21.11
N TRP A 74 -2.17 -16.82 21.65
CA TRP A 74 -3.06 -16.45 22.75
C TRP A 74 -4.49 -16.17 22.28
N MET A 75 -4.72 -15.94 20.98
CA MET A 75 -6.03 -15.61 20.44
C MET A 75 -6.77 -16.89 20.05
N PRO A 76 -7.97 -17.17 20.56
CA PRO A 76 -8.72 -18.35 20.17
C PRO A 76 -9.28 -18.22 18.73
N TRP A 77 -9.74 -19.35 18.18
CA TRP A 77 -10.45 -19.41 16.89
C TRP A 77 -9.67 -18.83 15.69
N HIS A 78 -8.42 -19.23 15.50
CA HIS A 78 -7.53 -18.71 14.44
C HIS A 78 -8.18 -18.73 13.04
N LEU A 79 -8.88 -19.81 12.69
CA LEU A 79 -9.57 -19.93 11.40
C LEU A 79 -10.72 -18.92 11.24
N PHE A 80 -11.45 -18.63 12.33
CA PHE A 80 -12.51 -17.62 12.30
C PHE A 80 -11.92 -16.25 11.95
N TRP A 81 -10.83 -15.85 12.62
CA TRP A 81 -10.18 -14.57 12.36
C TRP A 81 -9.61 -14.47 10.94
N ALA A 82 -9.01 -15.55 10.43
CA ALA A 82 -8.55 -15.60 9.05
C ALA A 82 -9.71 -15.31 8.07
N TYR A 83 -10.82 -16.05 8.14
CA TYR A 83 -11.96 -15.81 7.26
C TYR A 83 -12.62 -14.43 7.46
N PHE A 84 -12.74 -13.98 8.71
CA PHE A 84 -13.38 -12.72 9.05
C PHE A 84 -12.61 -11.54 8.46
N VAL A 85 -11.30 -11.48 8.68
CA VAL A 85 -10.43 -10.42 8.12
C VAL A 85 -10.49 -10.46 6.59
N GLY A 86 -10.42 -11.65 5.98
CA GLY A 86 -10.56 -11.81 4.54
C GLY A 86 -11.84 -11.21 3.97
N ALA A 87 -12.98 -11.54 4.57
CA ALA A 87 -14.28 -10.99 4.18
C ALA A 87 -14.32 -9.47 4.33
N CYS A 88 -13.78 -8.94 5.43
CA CYS A 88 -13.69 -7.50 5.67
C CYS A 88 -12.81 -6.78 4.64
N PHE A 89 -11.68 -7.36 4.24
CA PHE A 89 -10.80 -6.77 3.23
C PHE A 89 -11.45 -6.71 1.84
N ILE A 90 -12.14 -7.77 1.42
CA ILE A 90 -12.91 -7.77 0.18
C ILE A 90 -14.00 -6.70 0.22
N ALA A 91 -14.81 -6.68 1.29
CA ALA A 91 -15.88 -5.71 1.46
C ALA A 91 -15.35 -4.26 1.50
N ALA A 92 -14.22 -4.03 2.17
CA ALA A 92 -13.57 -2.74 2.23
C ALA A 92 -13.07 -2.29 0.85
N GLY A 93 -12.47 -3.17 0.05
CA GLY A 93 -12.03 -2.87 -1.31
C GLY A 93 -13.18 -2.35 -2.18
N PHE A 94 -14.32 -3.07 -2.19
CA PHE A 94 -15.54 -2.61 -2.88
C PHE A 94 -16.07 -1.30 -2.31
N SER A 95 -16.13 -1.17 -0.98
CA SER A 95 -16.60 0.05 -0.30
C SER A 95 -15.79 1.29 -0.71
N MET A 96 -14.46 1.19 -0.77
CA MET A 96 -13.58 2.29 -1.12
C MET A 96 -13.79 2.78 -2.57
N VAL A 97 -13.90 1.88 -3.54
CA VAL A 97 -14.08 2.27 -4.96
C VAL A 97 -15.50 2.76 -5.26
N THR A 98 -16.52 2.14 -4.64
CA THR A 98 -17.93 2.53 -4.80
C THR A 98 -18.29 3.77 -3.99
N ARG A 99 -17.46 4.17 -3.00
CA ARG A 99 -17.74 5.23 -2.00
C ARG A 99 -18.91 4.92 -1.06
N ILE A 100 -19.46 3.71 -1.07
CA ILE A 100 -20.52 3.29 -0.15
C ILE A 100 -19.86 2.93 1.19
N GLN A 101 -20.14 3.69 2.26
CA GLN A 101 -19.52 3.50 3.58
C GLN A 101 -17.97 3.57 3.58
N ALA A 102 -17.36 4.21 2.57
CA ALA A 102 -15.91 4.22 2.39
C ALA A 102 -15.14 4.79 3.59
N ARG A 103 -15.68 5.78 4.31
CA ARG A 103 -15.05 6.32 5.52
C ARG A 103 -14.96 5.27 6.62
N LEU A 104 -16.04 4.52 6.85
CA LEU A 104 -16.08 3.45 7.85
C LEU A 104 -15.12 2.33 7.46
N ALA A 105 -15.18 1.86 6.21
CA ALA A 105 -14.28 0.84 5.71
C ALA A 105 -12.80 1.25 5.84
N ALA A 106 -12.45 2.46 5.43
CA ALA A 106 -11.09 2.98 5.55
C ALA A 106 -10.63 3.12 7.02
N SER A 107 -11.52 3.55 7.92
CA SER A 107 -11.19 3.64 9.34
C SER A 107 -10.95 2.26 9.97
N LEU A 108 -11.77 1.26 9.61
CA LEU A 108 -11.63 -0.11 10.11
C LEU A 108 -10.36 -0.76 9.55
N VAL A 109 -10.07 -0.58 8.25
CA VAL A 109 -8.82 -1.09 7.64
C VAL A 109 -7.60 -0.44 8.28
N ALA A 110 -7.62 0.87 8.51
CA ALA A 110 -6.54 1.56 9.21
C ALA A 110 -6.30 0.97 10.61
N LEU A 111 -7.38 0.70 11.35
CA LEU A 111 -7.31 0.06 12.65
C LEU A 111 -6.78 -1.37 12.56
N THR A 112 -7.26 -2.18 11.61
CA THR A 112 -6.82 -3.57 11.43
C THR A 112 -5.32 -3.66 11.18
N PHE A 113 -4.78 -2.89 10.23
CA PHE A 113 -3.34 -2.87 9.96
C PHE A 113 -2.54 -2.33 11.14
N PHE A 114 -3.04 -1.31 11.85
CA PHE A 114 -2.39 -0.84 13.07
C PHE A 114 -2.33 -1.93 14.16
N LEU A 115 -3.40 -2.72 14.30
CA LEU A 115 -3.43 -3.86 15.22
C LEU A 115 -2.44 -4.95 14.81
N PHE A 116 -2.29 -5.25 13.51
CA PHE A 116 -1.26 -6.18 13.04
C PHE A 116 0.15 -5.70 13.42
N VAL A 117 0.45 -4.42 13.20
CA VAL A 117 1.74 -3.83 13.61
C VAL A 117 2.01 -4.04 15.09
N VAL A 118 1.07 -3.65 15.97
CA VAL A 118 1.32 -3.62 17.42
C VAL A 118 1.18 -4.99 18.10
N LEU A 119 0.36 -5.89 17.55
CA LEU A 119 0.08 -7.20 18.17
C LEU A 119 0.86 -8.35 17.53
N MET A 120 1.34 -8.19 16.29
CA MET A 120 1.98 -9.26 15.52
C MET A 120 3.38 -8.86 15.05
N ASP A 121 3.51 -7.81 14.24
CA ASP A 121 4.75 -7.53 13.51
C ASP A 121 5.85 -7.01 14.44
N ILE A 122 5.55 -6.01 15.28
CA ILE A 122 6.52 -5.47 16.25
C ILE A 122 6.90 -6.52 17.29
N PRO A 123 5.96 -7.25 17.93
CA PRO A 123 6.32 -8.35 18.83
C PRO A 123 7.14 -9.46 18.18
N SER A 124 6.91 -9.77 16.89
CA SER A 124 7.72 -10.74 16.14
C SER A 124 9.14 -10.23 15.91
N TRP A 125 9.29 -8.99 15.41
CA TRP A 125 10.60 -8.38 15.20
C TRP A 125 11.40 -8.24 16.49
N LEU A 126 10.77 -7.94 17.63
CA LEU A 126 11.45 -7.85 18.93
C LEU A 126 12.10 -9.17 19.39
N GLN A 127 11.67 -10.32 18.86
CA GLN A 127 12.31 -11.62 19.14
C GLN A 127 13.63 -11.78 18.37
N ASN A 128 13.79 -11.08 17.25
CA ASN A 128 15.04 -11.01 16.51
C ASN A 128 15.28 -9.59 15.94
N PRO A 129 15.70 -8.62 16.78
CA PRO A 129 15.81 -7.22 16.36
C PRO A 129 16.83 -6.95 15.24
N ARG A 130 17.68 -7.92 14.90
CA ARG A 130 18.63 -7.85 13.80
C ARG A 130 18.00 -8.19 12.45
N ASP A 131 16.78 -8.72 12.45
CA ASP A 131 16.04 -8.98 11.23
C ASP A 131 15.53 -7.67 10.61
N ARG A 132 16.26 -7.19 9.60
CA ARG A 132 15.89 -5.98 8.85
C ARG A 132 14.61 -6.16 8.04
N PHE A 133 14.26 -7.38 7.65
CA PHE A 133 13.02 -7.63 6.90
C PHE A 133 11.80 -7.60 7.81
N GLY A 134 11.92 -8.13 9.04
CA GLY A 134 10.89 -8.03 10.06
C GLY A 134 10.45 -6.59 10.35
N ILE A 135 11.41 -5.67 10.56
CA ILE A 135 11.07 -4.24 10.76
C ILE A 135 10.57 -3.58 9.46
N THR A 136 11.08 -3.98 8.29
CA THR A 136 10.62 -3.48 6.99
C THR A 136 9.15 -3.83 6.75
N LEU A 137 8.75 -5.07 7.08
CA LEU A 137 7.37 -5.55 7.03
C LEU A 137 6.48 -4.79 8.02
N ALA A 138 6.90 -4.64 9.29
CA ALA A 138 6.14 -3.88 10.28
C ALA A 138 5.90 -2.42 9.83
N LEU A 139 6.91 -1.78 9.24
CA LEU A 139 6.79 -0.43 8.69
C LEU A 139 5.90 -0.37 7.45
N ARG A 140 5.79 -1.46 6.68
CA ARG A 140 4.91 -1.55 5.50
C ARG A 140 3.47 -1.58 5.94
N GLU A 141 3.15 -2.45 6.90
CA GLU A 141 1.82 -2.54 7.50
C GLU A 141 1.43 -1.21 8.17
N LEU A 142 2.39 -0.51 8.79
CA LEU A 142 2.17 0.83 9.32
C LEU A 142 1.83 1.84 8.22
N ALA A 143 2.51 1.80 7.07
CA ALA A 143 2.18 2.64 5.92
C ALA A 143 0.81 2.29 5.33
N PHE A 144 0.43 1.01 5.28
CA PHE A 144 -0.91 0.58 4.87
C PHE A 144 -1.98 1.14 5.81
N SER A 145 -1.75 1.08 7.12
CA SER A 145 -2.61 1.74 8.11
C SER A 145 -2.73 3.25 7.85
N GLY A 146 -1.60 3.92 7.63
CA GLY A 146 -1.53 5.35 7.32
C GLY A 146 -2.29 5.73 6.05
N GLY A 147 -2.18 4.94 4.98
CA GLY A 147 -2.90 5.15 3.73
C GLY A 147 -4.41 5.09 3.88
N ALA A 148 -4.93 4.06 4.57
CA ALA A 148 -6.36 3.96 4.87
C ALA A 148 -6.82 5.09 5.79
N LEU A 149 -6.01 5.49 6.78
CA LEU A 149 -6.33 6.60 7.68
C LEU A 149 -6.38 7.94 6.91
N ALA A 150 -5.50 8.14 5.94
CA ALA A 150 -5.53 9.29 5.04
C ALA A 150 -6.82 9.34 4.21
N LEU A 151 -7.26 8.20 3.66
CA LEU A 151 -8.54 8.13 2.96
C LEU A 151 -9.70 8.48 3.90
N ALA A 152 -9.74 7.93 5.11
CA ALA A 152 -10.76 8.26 6.11
C ALA A 152 -10.77 9.77 6.44
N ALA A 153 -9.59 10.39 6.53
CA ALA A 153 -9.44 11.83 6.78
C ALA A 153 -10.01 12.70 5.64
N THR A 154 -9.94 12.24 4.38
CA THR A 154 -10.54 12.97 3.25
C THR A 154 -12.07 12.87 3.20
N LEU A 155 -12.65 11.86 3.87
CA LEU A 155 -14.08 11.56 3.82
C LEU A 155 -14.84 12.02 5.07
N THR A 156 -14.16 12.56 6.07
CA THR A 156 -14.80 13.09 7.28
C THR A 156 -15.23 14.54 7.10
N THR A 157 -16.36 14.91 7.70
CA THR A 157 -16.87 16.29 7.73
C THR A 157 -16.28 17.11 8.88
N ASP A 158 -15.73 16.46 9.90
CA ASP A 158 -15.07 17.13 11.02
C ASP A 158 -13.62 17.50 10.66
N HIS A 159 -13.39 18.80 10.46
CA HIS A 159 -12.06 19.37 10.15
C HIS A 159 -11.00 19.06 11.21
N ARG A 160 -11.38 18.97 12.49
CA ARG A 160 -10.42 18.65 13.56
C ARG A 160 -9.96 17.21 13.45
N SER A 161 -10.89 16.28 13.31
CA SER A 161 -10.58 14.86 13.06
C SER A 161 -9.77 14.67 11.79
N ALA A 162 -10.14 15.33 10.68
CA ALA A 162 -9.39 15.27 9.42
C ALA A 162 -7.93 15.70 9.61
N ARG A 163 -7.68 16.80 10.32
CA ARG A 163 -6.33 17.30 10.59
C ARG A 163 -5.50 16.33 11.44
N ILE A 164 -6.09 15.75 12.48
CA ILE A 164 -5.40 14.79 13.35
C ILE A 164 -5.10 13.50 12.59
N GLN A 165 -6.09 12.92 11.92
CA GLN A 165 -5.93 11.70 11.13
C GLN A 165 -4.91 11.88 10.01
N GLY A 166 -4.97 13.01 9.29
CA GLY A 166 -3.99 13.35 8.25
C GLY A 166 -2.58 13.54 8.81
N ALA A 167 -2.42 14.10 10.01
CA ALA A 167 -1.12 14.22 10.66
C ALA A 167 -0.56 12.85 11.07
N ILE A 168 -1.38 11.96 11.64
CA ILE A 168 -0.97 10.60 12.00
C ILE A 168 -0.59 9.80 10.76
N ALA A 169 -1.45 9.81 9.73
CA ALA A 169 -1.21 9.16 8.45
C ALA A 169 0.12 9.61 7.82
N ARG A 170 0.42 10.91 7.91
CA ARG A 170 1.69 11.47 7.42
C ARG A 170 2.90 10.87 8.11
N TYR A 171 2.87 10.65 9.41
CA TYR A 171 3.98 9.99 10.12
C TYR A 171 4.03 8.49 9.83
N PHE A 172 2.86 7.83 9.79
CA PHE A 172 2.75 6.40 9.50
C PHE A 172 3.27 6.03 8.11
N VAL A 173 3.23 6.96 7.14
CA VAL A 173 3.82 6.76 5.81
C VAL A 173 5.21 7.37 5.70
N GLY A 174 5.42 8.58 6.23
CA GLY A 174 6.67 9.31 6.08
C GLY A 174 7.87 8.64 6.76
N ILE A 175 7.66 8.00 7.92
CA ILE A 175 8.71 7.25 8.64
C ILE A 175 9.14 6.02 7.83
N PRO A 176 8.23 5.11 7.40
CA PRO A 176 8.60 4.01 6.50
C PRO A 176 9.29 4.47 5.21
N VAL A 177 8.78 5.50 4.55
CA VAL A 177 9.40 6.04 3.31
C VAL A 177 10.85 6.43 3.56
N LEU A 178 11.12 7.18 4.64
CA LEU A 178 12.49 7.58 4.97
C LEU A 178 13.36 6.37 5.33
N PHE A 179 12.83 5.41 6.10
CA PHE A 179 13.55 4.19 6.46
C PHE A 179 13.92 3.36 5.22
N TYR A 180 12.98 3.15 4.29
CA TYR A 180 13.21 2.41 3.05
C TYR A 180 14.24 3.07 2.14
N SER A 181 14.38 4.39 2.21
CA SER A 181 15.48 5.09 1.53
C SER A 181 16.84 4.60 2.00
N PHE A 182 17.06 4.54 3.32
CA PHE A 182 18.32 4.09 3.89
C PHE A 182 18.59 2.61 3.57
N GLU A 183 17.59 1.75 3.74
CA GLU A 183 17.71 0.33 3.38
C GLU A 183 18.07 0.14 1.91
N GLN A 184 17.45 0.85 0.98
CA GLN A 184 17.78 0.74 -0.44
C GLN A 184 19.16 1.31 -0.80
N PHE A 185 19.66 2.33 -0.10
CA PHE A 185 21.04 2.79 -0.29
C PHE A 185 22.06 1.75 0.18
N LEU A 186 21.76 1.03 1.26
CA LEU A 186 22.63 -0.02 1.81
C LEU A 186 22.53 -1.34 1.04
N HIS A 187 21.38 -1.64 0.45
CA HIS A 187 21.02 -2.92 -0.14
C HIS A 187 20.34 -2.76 -1.51
N ALA A 188 20.99 -2.06 -2.44
CA ALA A 188 20.42 -1.71 -3.76
C ALA A 188 20.21 -2.89 -4.72
N ASP A 189 20.66 -4.10 -4.34
CA ASP A 189 20.46 -5.36 -5.05
C ASP A 189 19.08 -5.99 -4.79
N HIS A 190 18.44 -5.63 -3.66
CA HIS A 190 17.09 -6.09 -3.31
C HIS A 190 16.01 -5.40 -4.12
N VAL A 191 14.79 -5.92 -4.10
CA VAL A 191 13.67 -5.33 -4.83
C VAL A 191 13.42 -3.88 -4.38
N PRO A 192 13.31 -2.93 -5.32
CA PRO A 192 13.11 -1.52 -5.01
C PRO A 192 11.70 -1.21 -4.53
N GLY A 193 11.51 -0.07 -3.89
CA GLY A 193 10.20 0.33 -3.36
C GLY A 193 10.07 -0.07 -1.90
N VAL A 194 9.61 -1.29 -1.62
CA VAL A 194 9.63 -1.87 -0.27
C VAL A 194 10.76 -2.91 -0.22
N PRO A 195 11.88 -2.64 0.48
CA PRO A 195 13.13 -3.42 0.38
C PRO A 195 13.04 -4.75 1.12
N LEU A 196 12.29 -5.70 0.55
CA LEU A 196 12.09 -7.06 1.06
C LEU A 196 13.18 -8.02 0.55
N GLU A 197 13.10 -9.28 0.98
CA GLU A 197 14.13 -10.30 0.78
C GLU A 197 14.51 -10.59 -0.69
N PRO A 198 13.60 -10.61 -1.67
CA PRO A 198 14.00 -10.95 -3.04
C PRO A 198 14.96 -9.94 -3.65
N LEU A 199 15.86 -10.45 -4.49
CA LEU A 199 16.73 -9.64 -5.34
C LEU A 199 15.96 -9.14 -6.56
N THR A 200 16.36 -7.98 -7.07
CA THR A 200 15.82 -7.49 -8.34
C THR A 200 16.21 -8.46 -9.47
N PRO A 201 15.24 -9.04 -10.20
CA PRO A 201 15.56 -10.05 -11.21
C PRO A 201 16.56 -9.58 -12.27
N ALA A 202 17.51 -10.44 -12.63
CA ALA A 202 18.58 -10.12 -13.58
C ALA A 202 18.08 -9.78 -14.99
N TYR A 203 16.87 -10.23 -15.36
CA TYR A 203 16.24 -9.89 -16.65
C TYR A 203 15.69 -8.47 -16.70
N ILE A 204 15.70 -7.72 -15.59
CA ILE A 204 15.30 -6.31 -15.55
C ILE A 204 16.52 -5.46 -15.93
N PRO A 205 16.47 -4.74 -17.07
CA PRO A 205 17.59 -3.89 -17.49
C PRO A 205 17.83 -2.78 -16.46
N GLY A 206 19.09 -2.60 -16.07
CA GLY A 206 19.47 -1.56 -15.11
C GLY A 206 18.96 -1.80 -13.69
N HIS A 207 18.86 -3.05 -13.22
CA HIS A 207 18.39 -3.40 -11.87
C HIS A 207 18.94 -2.51 -10.74
N ALA A 208 20.24 -2.15 -10.76
CA ALA A 208 20.82 -1.23 -9.77
C ALA A 208 20.27 0.21 -9.85
N PHE A 209 19.97 0.72 -11.06
CA PHE A 209 19.37 2.05 -11.24
C PHE A 209 17.98 2.12 -10.59
N TRP A 210 17.20 1.05 -10.71
CA TRP A 210 15.85 0.98 -10.13
C TRP A 210 15.85 0.91 -8.61
N GLY A 211 16.95 0.55 -7.95
CA GLY A 211 17.14 0.70 -6.50
C GLY A 211 17.47 2.14 -6.07
N TYR A 212 18.46 2.77 -6.71
CA TYR A 212 18.91 4.10 -6.29
C TYR A 212 17.92 5.22 -6.61
N LEU A 213 17.20 5.14 -7.73
CA LEU A 213 16.23 6.16 -8.13
C LEU A 213 15.13 6.38 -7.06
N PRO A 214 14.35 5.36 -6.64
CA PRO A 214 13.37 5.52 -5.59
C PRO A 214 14.02 5.86 -4.24
N ALA A 215 15.22 5.36 -3.94
CA ALA A 215 15.93 5.71 -2.70
C ALA A 215 16.16 7.22 -2.56
N VAL A 216 16.59 7.91 -3.62
CA VAL A 216 16.76 9.38 -3.63
C VAL A 216 15.42 10.09 -3.43
N VAL A 217 14.39 9.67 -4.16
CA VAL A 217 13.05 10.27 -4.04
C VAL A 217 12.48 10.07 -2.63
N TYR A 218 12.69 8.90 -2.04
CA TYR A 218 12.26 8.56 -0.69
C TYR A 218 13.02 9.33 0.38
N ALA A 219 14.32 9.59 0.20
CA ALA A 219 15.10 10.41 1.14
C ALA A 219 14.49 11.81 1.25
N VAL A 220 14.32 12.46 0.09
CA VAL A 220 13.78 13.84 0.03
C VAL A 220 12.32 13.85 0.46
N GLY A 221 11.51 12.93 -0.07
CA GLY A 221 10.09 12.81 0.23
C GLY A 221 9.82 12.52 1.70
N GLY A 222 10.51 11.54 2.28
CA GLY A 222 10.40 11.16 3.70
C GLY A 222 10.76 12.30 4.65
N VAL A 223 11.88 13.00 4.39
CA VAL A 223 12.28 14.18 5.19
C VAL A 223 11.22 15.27 5.11
N LEU A 224 10.72 15.60 3.91
CA LEU A 224 9.68 16.61 3.71
C LEU A 224 8.36 16.23 4.40
N LEU A 225 7.96 14.96 4.30
CA LEU A 225 6.77 14.43 4.95
C LEU A 225 6.87 14.53 6.47
N ILE A 226 7.99 14.14 7.07
CA ILE A 226 8.19 14.23 8.53
C ILE A 226 8.24 15.69 8.98
N ALA A 227 8.98 16.54 8.26
CA ALA A 227 9.12 17.96 8.56
C ALA A 227 7.83 18.77 8.33
N GLY A 228 6.83 18.20 7.64
CA GLY A 228 5.56 18.88 7.37
C GLY A 228 5.66 19.95 6.30
N LYS A 229 6.63 19.82 5.39
CA LYS A 229 6.89 20.78 4.32
C LYS A 229 6.53 20.16 2.98
N LYS A 230 5.79 20.89 2.13
CA LYS A 230 5.41 20.45 0.78
C LYS A 230 4.87 19.01 0.76
N THR A 231 4.04 18.67 1.75
CA THR A 231 3.69 17.27 2.06
C THR A 231 2.91 16.62 0.93
N ARG A 232 2.02 17.37 0.26
CA ARG A 232 1.28 16.90 -0.91
C ARG A 232 2.21 16.61 -2.09
N ALA A 233 3.11 17.53 -2.44
CA ALA A 233 4.06 17.31 -3.53
C ALA A 233 5.01 16.15 -3.21
N ALA A 234 5.53 16.09 -1.98
CA ALA A 234 6.39 15.01 -1.52
C ALA A 234 5.72 13.65 -1.65
N ALA A 235 4.50 13.48 -1.11
CA ALA A 235 3.74 12.24 -1.26
C ALA A 235 3.43 11.92 -2.73
N THR A 236 3.09 12.92 -3.55
CA THR A 236 2.81 12.69 -4.98
C THR A 236 4.04 12.17 -5.72
N TRP A 237 5.23 12.73 -5.47
CA TRP A 237 6.47 12.28 -6.09
C TRP A 237 6.93 10.91 -5.60
N VAL A 238 6.77 10.62 -4.30
CA VAL A 238 7.03 9.28 -3.76
C VAL A 238 6.07 8.27 -4.40
N GLY A 239 4.77 8.57 -4.47
CA GLY A 239 3.79 7.71 -5.13
C GLY A 239 4.11 7.49 -6.62
N ALA A 240 4.57 8.53 -7.32
CA ALA A 240 4.99 8.44 -8.72
C ALA A 240 6.23 7.55 -8.89
N SER A 241 7.21 7.64 -8.00
CA SER A 241 8.40 6.77 -8.06
C SER A 241 8.04 5.32 -7.73
N VAL A 242 7.14 5.08 -6.77
CA VAL A 242 6.63 3.71 -6.50
C VAL A 242 5.90 3.17 -7.73
N LEU A 243 5.03 3.96 -8.37
CA LEU A 243 4.32 3.52 -9.57
C LEU A 243 5.27 3.22 -10.73
N LEU A 244 6.34 3.99 -10.89
CA LEU A 244 7.35 3.70 -11.90
C LEU A 244 8.05 2.36 -11.62
N VAL A 245 8.43 2.12 -10.37
CA VAL A 245 9.00 0.85 -9.91
C VAL A 245 8.02 -0.30 -10.12
N GLU A 246 6.75 -0.11 -9.77
CA GLU A 246 5.67 -1.08 -9.98
C GLU A 246 5.61 -1.53 -11.45
N LEU A 247 5.58 -0.58 -12.38
CA LEU A 247 5.47 -0.86 -13.81
C LEU A 247 6.72 -1.51 -14.41
N VAL A 248 7.91 -1.12 -13.95
CA VAL A 248 9.19 -1.57 -14.54
C VAL A 248 9.71 -2.85 -13.89
N VAL A 249 9.43 -3.08 -12.62
CA VAL A 249 9.98 -4.20 -11.83
C VAL A 249 8.89 -5.21 -11.51
N TYR A 250 7.85 -4.78 -10.80
CA TYR A 250 6.87 -5.71 -10.22
C TYR A 250 5.89 -6.27 -11.24
N VAL A 251 5.46 -5.49 -12.24
CA VAL A 251 4.61 -6.00 -13.33
C VAL A 251 5.34 -7.08 -14.15
N PRO A 252 6.58 -6.88 -14.62
CA PRO A 252 7.34 -7.97 -15.26
C PRO A 252 7.59 -9.15 -14.34
N PHE A 253 7.93 -8.91 -13.07
CA PHE A 253 8.10 -9.97 -12.07
C PHE A 253 6.86 -10.81 -11.88
N ALA A 254 5.70 -10.18 -11.69
CA ALA A 254 4.42 -10.85 -11.55
C ALA A 254 4.00 -11.55 -12.84
N PHE A 255 4.34 -11.03 -14.02
CA PHE A 255 4.05 -11.69 -15.28
C PHE A 255 4.83 -13.01 -15.44
N VAL A 256 6.12 -13.00 -15.09
CA VAL A 256 6.96 -14.20 -15.09
C VAL A 256 6.46 -15.20 -14.03
N ASN A 257 6.15 -14.70 -12.84
CA ASN A 257 5.70 -15.48 -11.69
C ASN A 257 4.17 -15.55 -11.54
N ARG A 258 3.42 -15.39 -12.62
CA ARG A 258 1.93 -15.28 -12.60
C ARG A 258 1.19 -16.49 -12.05
N GLY A 259 1.88 -17.62 -11.96
CA GLY A 259 1.36 -18.85 -11.36
C GLY A 259 1.68 -18.98 -9.87
N SER A 260 2.52 -18.13 -9.30
CA SER A 260 2.88 -18.19 -7.89
C SER A 260 2.15 -17.12 -7.09
N ILE A 261 1.89 -17.44 -5.82
CA ILE A 261 1.37 -16.47 -4.86
C ILE A 261 2.37 -15.33 -4.66
N GLU A 262 3.66 -15.65 -4.70
CA GLU A 262 4.74 -14.69 -4.52
C GLU A 262 4.69 -13.56 -5.56
N GLY A 263 4.54 -13.91 -6.84
CA GLY A 263 4.43 -12.93 -7.92
C GLY A 263 3.25 -11.97 -7.74
N LEU A 264 2.10 -12.50 -7.30
CA LEU A 264 0.93 -11.67 -6.98
C LEU A 264 1.17 -10.80 -5.75
N ASN A 265 1.78 -11.34 -4.69
CA ASN A 265 1.92 -10.64 -3.42
C ASN A 265 2.89 -9.47 -3.52
N PHE A 266 4.03 -9.64 -4.20
CA PHE A 266 4.97 -8.53 -4.41
C PHE A 266 4.39 -7.40 -5.27
N LEU A 267 3.61 -7.73 -6.29
CA LEU A 267 2.85 -6.76 -7.10
C LEU A 267 1.80 -6.05 -6.24
N GLY A 268 0.98 -6.81 -5.53
CA GLY A 268 -0.08 -6.29 -4.69
C GLY A 268 0.44 -5.39 -3.58
N ASP A 269 1.50 -5.80 -2.89
CA ASP A 269 2.10 -5.07 -1.77
C ASP A 269 2.63 -3.71 -2.21
N THR A 270 3.35 -3.69 -3.34
CA THR A 270 3.97 -2.47 -3.86
C THR A 270 2.92 -1.54 -4.47
N LEU A 271 1.93 -2.08 -5.18
CA LEU A 271 0.79 -1.30 -5.67
C LEU A 271 -0.03 -0.71 -4.52
N MET A 272 -0.27 -1.48 -3.46
CA MET A 272 -0.97 -1.02 -2.27
C MET A 272 -0.19 0.06 -1.54
N PHE A 273 1.13 -0.06 -1.48
CA PHE A 273 2.02 0.96 -0.91
C PHE A 273 1.97 2.26 -1.74
N CYS A 274 2.00 2.14 -3.08
CA CYS A 274 1.76 3.28 -3.98
C CYS A 274 0.40 3.93 -3.68
N GLY A 275 -0.66 3.12 -3.56
CA GLY A 275 -1.99 3.58 -3.18
C GLY A 275 -2.00 4.32 -1.84
N ALA A 276 -1.35 3.77 -0.81
CA ALA A 276 -1.27 4.38 0.52
C ALA A 276 -0.61 5.76 0.49
N VAL A 277 0.51 5.89 -0.23
CA VAL A 277 1.23 7.15 -0.40
C VAL A 277 0.38 8.17 -1.19
N LEU A 278 -0.32 7.73 -2.24
CA LEU A 278 -1.19 8.62 -3.03
C LEU A 278 -2.45 9.04 -2.26
N LEU A 279 -3.00 8.16 -1.42
CA LEU A 279 -4.08 8.51 -0.48
C LEU A 279 -3.61 9.58 0.51
N LEU A 280 -2.38 9.47 1.02
CA LEU A 280 -1.77 10.52 1.83
C LEU A 280 -1.66 11.84 1.06
N ALA A 281 -1.19 11.82 -0.20
CA ALA A 281 -1.15 13.03 -1.03
C ALA A 281 -2.54 13.69 -1.14
N GLY A 282 -3.59 12.87 -1.29
CA GLY A 282 -4.99 13.33 -1.30
C GLY A 282 -5.43 14.02 -0.01
N ALA A 283 -4.99 13.54 1.15
CA ALA A 283 -5.29 14.10 2.46
C ALA A 283 -4.47 15.35 2.82
N MET A 284 -3.36 15.60 2.13
CA MET A 284 -2.49 16.74 2.42
C MET A 284 -3.01 18.03 1.77
N PRO A 285 -2.89 19.19 2.46
CA PRO A 285 -3.28 20.48 1.91
C PRO A 285 -2.61 20.76 0.57
N ARG A 286 -3.33 21.42 -0.34
CA ARG A 286 -2.71 21.96 -1.55
C ARG A 286 -1.75 23.07 -1.14
N GLU A 287 -0.57 23.06 -1.75
CA GLU A 287 0.37 24.17 -1.62
C GLU A 287 -0.31 25.42 -2.19
N GLU A 288 -0.43 26.48 -1.38
CA GLU A 288 -0.82 27.78 -1.90
C GLU A 288 0.20 28.16 -2.98
N ARG A 289 -0.28 28.39 -4.21
CA ARG A 289 0.55 29.07 -5.21
C ARG A 289 0.86 30.43 -4.59
N SER A 290 2.07 30.61 -4.08
CA SER A 290 2.59 31.94 -3.84
C SER A 290 2.49 32.66 -5.17
N LEU A 291 1.54 33.57 -5.28
CA LEU A 291 1.48 34.55 -6.35
C LEU A 291 2.74 35.41 -6.15
N SER A 292 3.82 35.02 -6.84
CA SER A 292 4.98 35.89 -7.08
C SER A 292 4.66 36.83 -8.22
#